data_AF-A0A838PV29-F1
#
_entry.id   AF-A0A838PV29-F1
#
_cell.length_a   1.000
_cell.length_b   1.000
_cell.length_c   1.000
_cell.angle_alpha   90.00
_cell.angle_beta   90.00
_cell.angle_gamma   90.00
#
_symmetry.space_group_name_H-M   'P 1'
#
loop_
_entity.id
_entity.type
_entity.pdbx_description
1 polymer ?
#
loop_
_entity_poly.entity_id
_entity_poly.type
_entity_poly.pdbx_seq_one_letter_code
_entity_poly.pdbx_strand_id
1 'polypeptide(L)'
;MRCQPLVDAGAWGTAEQGDGIEIPNRHVYLVRNVFANPPAEPSYWQHLEVTGALGNPGNVPAPARGDNDLRLNANVIDNGPRDHPLGIGDDDCPSSSACAPSRVRAANRINTGRVAVREAGGGRLRAIVPGGMPRATAPAPRWTDRPAGEPALWASWPR
;
A
#
# COMPACT_ATOMS: atom_id res chain seq x y z
N MET A 1 -26.50 19.16 14.93
CA MET A 1 -25.19 18.71 14.41
C MET A 1 -24.77 17.49 15.22
N ARG A 2 -24.57 16.32 14.61
CA ARG A 2 -24.44 15.02 15.32
C ARG A 2 -22.98 14.53 15.47
N CYS A 3 -22.00 15.26 14.93
CA CYS A 3 -20.62 14.78 14.83
C CYS A 3 -19.87 14.75 16.18
N GLN A 4 -19.90 15.82 16.97
CA GLN A 4 -19.18 15.86 18.26
C GLN A 4 -19.62 14.74 19.22
N PRO A 5 -20.93 14.48 19.44
CA PRO A 5 -21.34 13.36 20.28
C PRO A 5 -20.89 11.98 19.76
N LEU A 6 -20.71 11.81 18.45
CA LEU A 6 -20.21 10.55 17.88
C LEU A 6 -18.70 10.39 18.11
N VAL A 7 -17.94 11.48 17.98
CA VAL A 7 -16.50 11.51 18.31
C VAL A 7 -16.30 11.25 19.80
N ASP A 8 -17.10 11.87 20.67
CA ASP A 8 -17.05 11.60 22.13
C ASP A 8 -17.39 10.12 22.44
N ALA A 9 -18.22 9.49 21.60
CA ALA A 9 -18.57 8.06 21.69
C ALA A 9 -17.55 7.12 21.00
N GLY A 10 -16.39 7.62 20.58
CA GLY A 10 -15.30 6.82 20.02
C GLY A 10 -15.29 6.69 18.50
N ALA A 11 -16.15 7.43 17.77
CA ALA A 11 -16.08 7.45 16.31
C ALA A 11 -14.75 8.06 15.83
N TRP A 12 -14.28 7.59 14.68
CA TRP A 12 -13.19 8.21 13.96
C TRP A 12 -13.69 9.47 13.24
N GLY A 13 -12.86 10.53 13.21
CA GLY A 13 -13.20 11.79 12.58
C GLY A 13 -13.11 13.01 13.50
N THR A 14 -13.58 14.13 12.98
CA THR A 14 -13.67 15.43 13.66
C THR A 14 -15.11 15.94 13.62
N ALA A 15 -15.47 16.82 14.55
CA ALA A 15 -16.74 17.56 14.46
C ALA A 15 -16.66 18.77 13.51
N GLU A 16 -15.44 19.18 13.17
CA GLU A 16 -15.13 20.28 12.27
C GLU A 16 -14.87 19.77 10.85
N GLN A 17 -15.16 20.61 9.85
CA GLN A 17 -14.77 20.35 8.47
C GLN A 17 -13.25 20.55 8.34
N GLY A 18 -12.54 19.52 7.88
CA GLY A 18 -11.09 19.56 7.67
C GLY A 18 -10.68 18.66 6.50
N ASP A 19 -9.37 18.49 6.33
CA ASP A 19 -8.78 17.75 5.19
C ASP A 19 -9.04 16.23 5.24
N GLY A 20 -9.58 15.73 6.35
CA GLY A 20 -9.97 14.33 6.52
C GLY A 20 -9.31 13.70 7.75
N ILE A 21 -9.30 12.36 7.76
CA ILE A 21 -8.54 11.55 8.72
C ILE A 21 -7.66 10.57 7.96
N GLU A 22 -6.51 10.24 8.53
CA GLU A 22 -5.59 9.28 7.93
C GLU A 22 -5.97 7.87 8.36
N ILE A 23 -6.42 7.02 7.45
CA ILE A 23 -6.79 5.65 7.84
C ILE A 23 -5.49 4.82 7.91
N PRO A 24 -5.05 4.39 9.11
CA PRO A 24 -3.85 3.57 9.21
C PRO A 24 -4.06 2.23 8.52
N ASN A 25 -3.00 1.70 7.92
CA ASN A 25 -2.98 0.33 7.42
C ASN A 25 -1.89 -0.49 8.13
N ARG A 26 -2.05 -1.80 8.10
CA ARG A 26 -1.09 -2.77 8.64
C ARG A 26 -1.21 -4.07 7.85
N HIS A 27 -0.13 -4.84 7.77
CA HIS A 27 -0.10 -6.15 7.11
C HIS A 27 -0.46 -6.06 5.62
N VAL A 28 0.07 -5.04 4.95
CA VAL A 28 -0.10 -4.86 3.51
C VAL A 28 0.95 -5.70 2.79
N TYR A 29 0.50 -6.73 2.07
CA TYR A 29 1.39 -7.67 1.37
C TYR A 29 1.16 -7.62 -0.13
N LEU A 30 2.14 -7.10 -0.86
CA LEU A 30 2.20 -7.20 -2.32
C LEU A 30 3.31 -8.20 -2.64
N VAL A 31 2.91 -9.43 -2.94
CA VAL A 31 3.84 -10.53 -3.18
C VAL A 31 3.60 -11.16 -4.55
N ARG A 32 4.66 -11.20 -5.36
CA ARG A 32 4.67 -11.90 -6.66
C ARG A 32 3.64 -11.37 -7.66
N ASN A 33 3.45 -10.06 -7.68
CA ASN A 33 2.62 -9.35 -8.65
C ASN A 33 3.43 -8.84 -9.84
N VAL A 34 2.73 -8.48 -10.91
CA VAL A 34 3.30 -7.80 -12.08
C VAL A 34 2.59 -6.45 -12.23
N PHE A 35 3.37 -5.38 -12.25
CA PHE A 35 2.94 -4.03 -12.57
C PHE A 35 3.63 -3.65 -13.88
N ALA A 36 2.89 -3.48 -14.96
CA ALA A 36 3.45 -3.27 -16.28
C ALA A 36 2.70 -2.14 -16.99
N ASN A 37 3.43 -1.05 -17.24
CA ASN A 37 2.95 0.07 -18.02
C ASN A 37 3.47 -0.02 -19.46
N PRO A 38 2.66 0.35 -20.47
CA PRO A 38 3.11 0.39 -21.86
C PRO A 38 4.37 1.26 -22.03
N PRO A 39 5.26 0.98 -23.00
CA PRO A 39 6.48 1.76 -23.20
C PRO A 39 6.24 3.26 -23.44
N ALA A 40 5.13 3.59 -24.11
CA ALA A 40 4.76 4.96 -24.42
C ALA A 40 4.03 5.68 -23.27
N GLU A 41 3.66 4.94 -22.22
CA GLU A 41 2.81 5.44 -21.13
C GLU A 41 3.36 5.01 -19.75
N PRO A 42 4.62 5.34 -19.41
CA PRO A 42 5.09 5.15 -18.04
C PRO A 42 4.34 6.08 -17.09
N SER A 43 4.39 5.78 -15.79
CA SER A 43 3.96 6.75 -14.78
C SER A 43 4.85 8.00 -14.88
N TYR A 44 4.27 9.17 -14.67
CA TYR A 44 5.01 10.43 -14.84
C TYR A 44 6.07 10.66 -13.78
N TRP A 45 5.81 10.27 -12.53
CA TRP A 45 6.61 10.72 -11.39
C TRP A 45 7.38 9.59 -10.70
N GLN A 46 6.70 8.48 -10.37
CA GLN A 46 7.31 7.44 -9.54
C GLN A 46 6.63 6.06 -9.65
N HIS A 47 7.29 5.03 -9.11
CA HIS A 47 6.77 3.67 -9.03
C HIS A 47 5.82 3.44 -7.84
N LEU A 48 6.20 3.95 -6.68
CA LEU A 48 5.62 3.60 -5.39
C LEU A 48 5.45 4.87 -4.56
N GLU A 49 4.49 4.84 -3.67
CA GLU A 49 4.31 5.84 -2.63
C GLU A 49 3.92 5.11 -1.35
N VAL A 50 4.58 5.47 -0.26
CA VAL A 50 4.31 4.92 1.07
C VAL A 50 4.39 6.09 2.02
N THR A 51 3.26 6.41 2.64
CA THR A 51 3.16 7.49 3.61
C THR A 51 3.88 7.12 4.90
N GLY A 52 4.72 8.03 5.39
CA GLY A 52 5.38 7.92 6.68
C GLY A 52 4.43 8.11 7.86
N ALA A 53 4.99 8.49 9.00
CA ALA A 53 4.21 8.72 10.21
C ALA A 53 3.45 10.05 10.15
N LEU A 54 2.12 9.96 10.08
CA LEU A 54 1.23 11.10 10.19
C LEU A 54 0.52 11.12 11.55
N GLY A 55 0.35 12.34 12.08
CA GLY A 55 -0.58 12.60 13.17
C GLY A 55 -2.02 12.43 12.69
N ASN A 56 -2.96 12.25 13.62
CA ASN A 56 -4.35 11.99 13.29
C ASN A 56 -5.27 12.60 14.34
N PRO A 57 -6.36 13.29 13.95
CA PRO A 57 -7.30 13.84 14.93
C PRO A 57 -8.29 12.78 15.43
N GLY A 58 -8.92 13.09 16.57
CA GLY A 58 -9.98 12.27 17.15
C GLY A 58 -9.49 10.92 17.68
N ASN A 59 -10.28 9.86 17.45
CA ASN A 59 -10.02 8.52 18.01
C ASN A 59 -9.32 7.56 17.04
N VAL A 60 -8.72 8.08 15.96
CA VAL A 60 -8.00 7.23 15.00
C VAL A 60 -6.64 6.84 15.61
N PRO A 61 -6.22 5.56 15.55
CA PRO A 61 -4.92 5.15 16.04
C PRO A 61 -3.79 5.96 15.40
N ALA A 62 -2.92 6.53 16.24
CA ALA A 62 -1.78 7.33 15.84
C ALA A 62 -0.45 6.70 16.30
N PRO A 63 0.66 6.86 15.55
CA PRO A 63 0.69 7.49 14.23
C PRO A 63 0.05 6.59 13.16
N ALA A 64 -0.63 7.21 12.19
CA ALA A 64 -0.97 6.51 10.96
C ALA A 64 0.31 6.32 10.15
N ARG A 65 0.56 5.09 9.69
CA ARG A 65 1.73 4.74 8.87
C ARG A 65 1.34 3.76 7.77
N GLY A 66 1.97 3.91 6.61
CA GLY A 66 1.80 3.02 5.46
C GLY A 66 2.71 1.79 5.43
N ASP A 67 3.72 1.75 6.30
CA ASP A 67 4.81 0.76 6.23
C ASP A 67 4.74 -0.31 7.34
N ASN A 68 3.68 -0.32 8.15
CA ASN A 68 3.57 -1.20 9.30
C ASN A 68 3.34 -2.66 8.87
N ASP A 69 4.39 -3.49 9.01
CA ASP A 69 4.50 -4.83 8.44
C ASP A 69 4.20 -4.87 6.93
N LEU A 70 4.65 -3.84 6.20
CA LEU A 70 4.58 -3.84 4.73
C LEU A 70 5.52 -4.90 4.15
N ARG A 71 5.03 -5.68 3.19
CA ARG A 71 5.83 -6.67 2.44
C ARG A 71 5.71 -6.42 0.94
N LEU A 72 6.76 -5.85 0.35
CA LEU A 72 6.94 -5.73 -1.09
C LEU A 72 7.98 -6.76 -1.54
N ASN A 73 7.54 -7.92 -2.04
CA ASN A 73 8.47 -9.02 -2.34
C ASN A 73 8.16 -9.75 -3.65
N ALA A 74 9.21 -10.09 -4.40
CA ALA A 74 9.17 -10.81 -5.67
C ALA A 74 8.22 -10.21 -6.72
N ASN A 75 7.88 -8.93 -6.60
CA ASN A 75 7.12 -8.25 -7.64
C ASN A 75 8.02 -7.94 -8.83
N VAL A 76 7.38 -7.81 -9.99
CA VAL A 76 8.01 -7.28 -11.20
C VAL A 76 7.33 -5.97 -11.56
N ILE A 77 8.09 -4.89 -11.61
CA ILE A 77 7.62 -3.56 -11.99
C ILE A 77 8.34 -3.18 -13.30
N ASP A 78 7.58 -3.06 -14.38
CA ASP A 78 8.02 -2.51 -15.67
C ASP A 78 7.27 -1.21 -15.92
N ASN A 79 7.89 -0.10 -15.56
CA ASN A 79 7.30 1.22 -15.61
C ASN A 79 8.35 2.24 -16.04
N GLY A 80 8.78 2.14 -17.29
CA GLY A 80 9.69 3.11 -17.90
C GLY A 80 11.17 2.76 -17.78
N PRO A 81 12.07 3.77 -17.87
CA PRO A 81 13.52 3.57 -17.94
C PRO A 81 14.11 3.14 -16.59
N ARG A 82 15.34 2.60 -16.59
CA ARG A 82 15.97 1.99 -15.40
C ARG A 82 16.19 2.97 -14.24
N ASP A 83 16.37 4.24 -14.57
CA ASP A 83 16.58 5.36 -13.66
C ASP A 83 15.27 6.05 -13.23
N HIS A 84 14.10 5.51 -13.62
CA HIS A 84 12.80 6.03 -13.19
C HIS A 84 12.73 6.11 -11.65
N PRO A 85 12.27 7.22 -11.07
CA PRO A 85 12.23 7.39 -9.63
C PRO A 85 11.42 6.31 -8.93
N LEU A 86 11.92 5.81 -7.80
CA LEU A 86 11.20 4.81 -7.02
C LEU A 86 9.97 5.42 -6.31
N GLY A 87 10.05 6.69 -5.91
CA GLY A 87 8.99 7.41 -5.17
C GLY A 87 8.93 7.12 -3.69
N ILE A 88 9.84 6.29 -3.20
CA ILE A 88 10.05 6.04 -1.78
C ILE A 88 11.51 6.33 -1.46
N GLY A 89 11.73 6.80 -0.25
CA GLY A 89 12.97 7.38 0.25
C GLY A 89 12.65 8.38 1.35
N ASP A 90 13.66 9.06 1.87
CA ASP A 90 13.50 10.21 2.79
C ASP A 90 12.79 9.88 4.11
N ASP A 91 12.13 10.86 4.72
CA ASP A 91 11.53 10.76 6.06
C ASP A 91 10.35 9.77 6.12
N ASP A 92 9.67 9.55 4.99
CA ASP A 92 8.55 8.62 4.91
C ASP A 92 9.00 7.15 4.86
N CYS A 93 10.14 6.90 4.23
CA CYS A 93 10.74 5.58 4.10
C CYS A 93 12.21 5.56 4.51
N PRO A 94 12.51 5.75 5.81
CA PRO A 94 13.88 5.77 6.30
C PRO A 94 14.56 4.41 6.09
N SER A 95 15.89 4.38 6.11
CA SER A 95 16.69 3.17 5.83
C SER A 95 16.40 1.97 6.75
N SER A 96 15.83 2.22 7.93
CA SER A 96 15.40 1.20 8.89
C SER A 96 14.02 0.59 8.58
N SER A 97 13.21 1.24 7.75
CA SER A 97 11.81 0.88 7.50
C SER A 97 11.62 -0.30 6.55
N ALA A 98 10.41 -0.84 6.49
CA ALA A 98 10.07 -1.91 5.55
C ALA A 98 10.08 -1.44 4.08
N CYS A 99 9.83 -0.15 3.84
CA CYS A 99 9.82 0.47 2.51
C CYS A 99 11.17 1.11 2.11
N ALA A 100 12.24 0.92 2.91
CA ALA A 100 13.57 1.43 2.57
C ALA A 100 13.95 1.08 1.11
N PRO A 101 14.41 2.05 0.28
CA PRO A 101 14.64 1.82 -1.16
C PRO A 101 15.58 0.66 -1.46
N SER A 102 16.63 0.47 -0.63
CA SER A 102 17.57 -0.63 -0.76
C SER A 102 16.91 -1.99 -0.57
N ARG A 103 16.02 -2.13 0.43
CA ARG A 103 15.25 -3.36 0.68
C ARG A 103 14.28 -3.65 -0.44
N VAL A 104 13.55 -2.63 -0.90
CA VAL A 104 12.56 -2.77 -1.98
C VAL A 104 13.23 -3.18 -3.29
N ARG A 105 14.36 -2.57 -3.66
CA ARG A 105 15.13 -2.95 -4.85
C ARG A 105 15.75 -4.34 -4.74
N ALA A 106 16.17 -4.77 -3.55
CA ALA A 106 16.72 -6.11 -3.35
C ALA A 106 15.64 -7.20 -3.42
N ALA A 107 14.42 -6.90 -2.97
CA ALA A 107 13.32 -7.86 -2.91
C ALA A 107 12.48 -7.93 -4.19
N ASN A 108 12.62 -6.99 -5.13
CA ASN A 108 11.77 -6.89 -6.32
C ASN A 108 12.61 -6.66 -7.57
N ARG A 109 12.03 -6.97 -8.74
CA ARG A 109 12.64 -6.65 -10.02
C ARG A 109 11.98 -5.41 -10.60
N ILE A 110 12.72 -4.31 -10.66
CA ILE A 110 12.19 -2.98 -11.04
C ILE A 110 12.96 -2.48 -12.25
N ASN A 111 12.24 -2.24 -13.35
CA ASN A 111 12.74 -1.72 -14.63
C ASN A 111 14.01 -2.43 -15.16
N THR A 112 14.12 -3.74 -14.95
CA THR A 112 15.25 -4.54 -15.46
C THR A 112 14.92 -5.30 -16.76
N GLY A 113 13.70 -5.18 -17.27
CA GLY A 113 13.25 -5.87 -18.47
C GLY A 113 11.79 -5.56 -18.78
N ARG A 114 11.44 -5.58 -20.07
CA ARG A 114 10.09 -5.29 -20.53
C ARG A 114 9.15 -6.46 -20.30
N VAL A 115 8.01 -6.20 -19.70
CA VAL A 115 6.92 -7.15 -19.55
C VAL A 115 5.97 -6.97 -20.73
N ALA A 116 5.72 -8.05 -21.49
CA ALA A 116 4.67 -8.04 -22.49
C ALA A 116 3.36 -8.52 -21.85
N VAL A 117 2.25 -7.81 -22.11
CA VAL A 117 0.91 -8.23 -21.68
C VAL A 117 0.10 -8.55 -22.93
N ARG A 118 -0.56 -9.71 -22.95
CA ARG A 118 -1.40 -10.15 -24.07
C ARG A 118 -2.75 -10.64 -23.54
N GLU A 119 -3.79 -10.49 -24.35
CA GLU A 119 -5.09 -11.12 -24.08
C GLU A 119 -4.94 -12.65 -24.23
N ALA A 120 -5.58 -13.40 -23.33
CA ALA A 120 -5.45 -14.85 -23.18
C ALA A 120 -6.80 -15.58 -23.32
N GLY A 121 -7.78 -14.93 -23.93
CA GLY A 121 -9.16 -15.36 -24.05
C GLY A 121 -10.01 -14.99 -22.83
N GLY A 122 -11.29 -14.67 -23.08
CA GLY A 122 -12.29 -14.47 -22.04
C GLY A 122 -12.03 -13.25 -21.14
N GLY A 123 -11.36 -12.22 -21.67
CA GLY A 123 -11.04 -11.00 -20.91
C GLY A 123 -9.88 -11.19 -19.92
N ARG A 124 -9.15 -12.29 -20.02
CA ARG A 124 -7.98 -12.56 -19.18
C ARG A 124 -6.74 -11.97 -19.82
N LEU A 125 -5.88 -11.39 -19.00
CA LEU A 125 -4.57 -10.92 -19.41
C LEU A 125 -3.49 -11.89 -18.94
N ARG A 126 -2.49 -12.12 -19.78
CA ARG A 126 -1.29 -12.88 -19.45
C ARG A 126 -0.06 -12.01 -19.60
N ALA A 127 0.65 -11.83 -18.50
CA ALA A 127 1.97 -11.23 -18.48
C ALA A 127 3.03 -12.25 -18.91
N ILE A 128 3.94 -11.83 -19.77
CA ILE A 128 5.14 -12.55 -20.18
C ILE A 128 6.32 -11.80 -19.57
N VAL A 129 6.87 -12.37 -18.50
CA VAL A 129 7.95 -11.79 -17.71
C VAL A 129 9.28 -12.39 -18.16
N PRO A 130 10.25 -11.59 -18.62
CA PRO A 130 11.60 -12.08 -18.94
C PRO A 130 12.24 -12.78 -17.76
N GLY A 131 12.70 -14.02 -17.96
CA GLY A 131 13.27 -14.85 -16.89
C GLY A 131 12.25 -15.39 -15.88
N GLY A 132 10.95 -15.24 -16.13
CA GLY A 132 9.87 -15.75 -15.27
C GLY A 132 9.70 -14.97 -13.96
N MET A 133 8.69 -15.31 -13.16
CA MET A 133 8.45 -14.63 -11.87
C MET A 133 9.47 -15.06 -10.81
N PRO A 134 9.94 -14.12 -9.96
CA PRO A 134 10.78 -14.50 -8.83
C PRO A 134 9.99 -15.38 -7.86
N ARG A 135 10.69 -16.28 -7.16
CA ARG A 135 10.08 -17.08 -6.10
C ARG A 135 9.94 -16.23 -4.84
N ALA A 136 8.77 -16.32 -4.20
CA ALA A 136 8.57 -15.79 -2.86
C ALA A 136 7.52 -16.64 -2.14
N THR A 137 7.57 -16.56 -0.82
CA THR A 137 6.52 -17.04 0.07
C THR A 137 5.87 -15.81 0.68
N ALA A 138 4.55 -15.67 0.52
CA ALA A 138 3.80 -14.71 1.29
C ALA A 138 3.61 -15.28 2.70
N PRO A 139 3.92 -14.54 3.78
CA PRO A 139 3.59 -14.99 5.12
C PRO A 139 2.07 -15.16 5.21
N ALA A 140 1.62 -16.23 5.89
CA ALA A 140 0.21 -16.37 6.20
C ALA A 140 -0.20 -15.21 7.12
N PRO A 141 -1.25 -14.44 6.79
CA PRO A 141 -1.70 -13.35 7.65
C PRO A 141 -2.09 -13.92 9.02
N ARG A 142 -1.56 -13.29 10.08
CA ARG A 142 -1.94 -13.61 11.46
C ARG A 142 -2.83 -12.49 11.95
N TRP A 143 -4.05 -12.81 12.34
CA TRP A 143 -5.05 -11.85 12.81
C TRP A 143 -5.02 -11.66 14.33
N THR A 144 -3.87 -11.90 14.96
CA THR A 144 -3.72 -11.87 16.43
C THR A 144 -3.89 -10.47 17.01
N ASP A 145 -3.78 -9.45 16.16
CA ASP A 145 -3.93 -8.02 16.46
C ASP A 145 -5.09 -7.39 15.69
N ARG A 146 -6.07 -8.20 15.25
CA ARG A 146 -7.30 -7.67 14.67
C ARG A 146 -7.96 -6.68 15.65
N PRO A 147 -8.52 -5.56 15.19
CA PRO A 147 -9.34 -4.71 16.04
C PRO A 147 -10.40 -5.53 16.79
N ALA A 148 -10.57 -5.26 18.07
CA ALA A 148 -11.47 -5.99 18.94
C ALA A 148 -12.92 -5.72 18.57
N GLY A 149 -13.47 -6.51 17.64
CA GLY A 149 -14.87 -6.44 17.24
C GLY A 149 -15.28 -5.11 16.61
N GLU A 150 -16.50 -5.08 16.10
CA GLU A 150 -17.16 -3.88 15.62
C GLU A 150 -17.44 -2.94 16.81
N PRO A 151 -17.14 -1.63 16.74
CA PRO A 151 -17.48 -0.71 17.82
C PRO A 151 -18.98 -0.82 18.16
N ALA A 152 -19.33 -0.85 19.45
CA ALA A 152 -20.72 -0.96 19.90
C ALA A 152 -21.63 0.11 19.28
N LEU A 153 -21.05 1.25 18.87
CA LEU A 153 -21.71 2.30 18.12
C LEU A 153 -22.41 1.76 16.86
N TRP A 154 -21.77 0.88 16.06
CA TRP A 154 -22.28 0.41 14.77
C TRP A 154 -23.50 -0.51 14.93
N ALA A 155 -23.60 -1.25 16.03
CA ALA A 155 -24.77 -2.07 16.35
C ALA A 155 -26.07 -1.25 16.56
N SER A 156 -25.95 0.06 16.79
CA SER A 156 -27.07 0.99 17.01
C SER A 156 -27.41 1.88 15.81
N TRP A 157 -26.70 1.73 14.68
CA TRP A 157 -27.02 2.49 13.47
C TRP A 157 -28.30 1.95 12.80
N PRO A 158 -29.25 2.82 12.43
CA PRO A 158 -30.44 2.39 11.70
C PRO A 158 -30.03 1.80 10.34
N ARG A 159 -30.56 0.61 10.02
CA ARG A 159 -30.38 -0.04 8.73
C ARG A 159 -31.24 0.61 7.65
#